data_AF-A0A4D4J2S3-F1
#
_entry.id   AF-A0A4D4J2S3-F1
#
_cell.length_a   1.000
_cell.length_b   1.000
_cell.length_c   1.000
_cell.angle_alpha   90.00
_cell.angle_beta   90.00
_cell.angle_gamma   90.00
#
_symmetry.space_group_name_H-M   'P 1'
#
loop_
_entity.id
_entity.type
_entity.pdbx_description
1 polymer ?
#
loop_
_entity_poly.entity_id
_entity_poly.type
_entity_poly.pdbx_seq_one_letter_code
_entity_poly.pdbx_strand_id
1 'polypeptide(L)'
;MPRPYVFDGVAQGPAPDAVVYDFGRLGWRSVFVAGGTGFFFGGSALAYVIAPETVAVGGHASTIERVLAGFFAVVFLLVGLIGVLVIPSITRKYFGLAVDERGFWWRDKSENVLYQIPWQEIRSVGGSAARATRSGQPGGTTSVANYISIYFADPHIVARYPDLKRARGYVSLIPEGGPLTNPSRLRLRVQLMPFAGLSRKIRTAVERFAPQLWTG
;
A
#
# COMPACT_ATOMS: atom_id res chain seq x y z
N MET A 1 22.27 4.33 7.69
CA MET A 1 21.42 3.53 6.77
C MET A 1 20.73 4.48 5.81
N PRO A 2 20.59 4.13 4.51
CA PRO A 2 19.82 4.95 3.57
C PRO A 2 18.36 5.07 4.02
N ARG A 3 17.78 6.26 3.88
CA ARG A 3 16.37 6.48 4.20
C ARG A 3 15.48 5.71 3.21
N PRO A 4 14.30 5.25 3.63
CA PRO A 4 13.37 4.59 2.72
C PRO A 4 12.84 5.58 1.68
N TYR A 5 12.66 5.11 0.44
CA TYR A 5 12.26 5.92 -0.73
C TYR A 5 11.13 6.92 -0.49
N VAL A 6 10.14 6.56 0.32
CA VAL A 6 9.02 7.45 0.63
C VAL A 6 9.44 8.68 1.46
N PHE A 7 10.44 8.55 2.33
CA PHE A 7 11.00 9.64 3.14
C PHE A 7 12.29 10.23 2.56
N ASP A 8 12.65 9.92 1.32
CA ASP A 8 13.80 10.55 0.67
C ASP A 8 13.49 12.01 0.31
N GLY A 9 14.53 12.85 0.38
CA GLY A 9 14.45 14.27 0.02
C GLY A 9 13.80 15.19 1.07
N VAL A 10 13.42 14.67 2.24
CA VAL A 10 12.90 15.49 3.35
C VAL A 10 14.04 15.93 4.26
N ALA A 11 14.10 17.23 4.59
CA ALA A 11 15.15 17.78 5.46
C ALA A 11 15.11 17.16 6.87
N GLN A 12 13.91 17.08 7.45
CA GLN A 12 13.63 16.42 8.73
C GLN A 12 12.68 15.26 8.49
N GLY A 13 13.13 14.05 8.77
CA GLY A 13 12.34 12.82 8.59
C GLY A 13 12.48 11.90 9.80
N PRO A 14 11.91 10.69 9.74
CA PRO A 14 11.98 9.70 10.82
C PRO A 14 13.42 9.39 11.24
N ALA A 15 13.59 8.97 12.49
CA ALA A 15 14.89 8.58 13.04
C ALA A 15 15.49 7.39 12.26
N PRO A 16 16.81 7.18 12.29
CA PRO A 16 17.46 6.09 11.56
C PRO A 16 16.97 4.68 11.96
N ASP A 17 16.47 4.52 13.18
CA ASP A 17 15.94 3.26 13.71
C ASP A 17 14.40 3.15 13.61
N ALA A 18 13.77 4.11 12.93
CA ALA A 18 12.34 4.13 12.71
C ALA A 18 11.87 2.87 11.98
N VAL A 19 10.72 2.35 12.42
CA VAL A 19 10.03 1.29 11.70
C VAL A 19 9.22 1.92 10.58
N VAL A 20 9.73 1.81 9.35
CA VAL A 20 9.17 2.48 8.17
C VAL A 20 8.39 1.51 7.28
N TYR A 21 7.25 1.99 6.79
CA TYR A 21 6.43 1.36 5.76
C TYR A 21 6.27 2.28 4.58
N ASP A 22 6.66 1.77 3.43
CA ASP A 22 6.50 2.42 2.14
C ASP A 22 5.38 1.71 1.38
N PHE A 23 4.24 2.38 1.25
CA PHE A 23 3.10 1.83 0.50
C PHE A 23 3.28 1.96 -1.02
N GLY A 24 4.19 2.83 -1.49
CA GLY A 24 4.47 3.06 -2.91
C GLY A 24 5.42 2.03 -3.53
N ARG A 25 6.39 1.49 -2.77
CA ARG A 25 7.37 0.52 -3.28
C ARG A 25 6.75 -0.82 -3.71
N LEU A 26 5.56 -1.16 -3.20
CA LEU A 26 4.89 -2.41 -3.53
C LEU A 26 4.24 -2.42 -4.92
N GLY A 27 3.86 -1.26 -5.45
CA GLY A 27 3.31 -1.17 -6.80
C GLY A 27 4.25 -1.73 -7.86
N TRP A 28 5.53 -1.38 -7.75
CA TRP A 28 6.57 -1.84 -8.65
C TRP A 28 6.76 -3.36 -8.65
N ARG A 29 6.67 -4.03 -7.51
CA ARG A 29 6.76 -5.50 -7.48
C ARG A 29 5.64 -6.15 -8.29
N SER A 30 4.42 -5.65 -8.15
CA SER A 30 3.27 -6.13 -8.93
C SER A 30 3.43 -5.82 -10.42
N VAL A 31 4.03 -4.68 -10.79
CA VAL A 31 4.38 -4.33 -12.18
C VAL A 31 5.38 -5.33 -12.75
N PHE A 32 6.45 -5.64 -12.02
CA PHE A 32 7.46 -6.59 -12.47
C PHE A 32 6.91 -8.00 -12.59
N VAL A 33 6.07 -8.43 -11.64
CA VAL A 33 5.46 -9.77 -11.71
C VAL A 33 4.45 -9.85 -12.84
N ALA A 34 3.46 -8.97 -12.90
CA ALA A 34 2.40 -9.04 -13.92
C ALA A 34 2.92 -8.71 -15.32
N GLY A 35 3.67 -7.60 -15.43
CA GLY A 35 4.30 -7.17 -16.67
C GLY A 35 5.34 -8.16 -17.16
N GLY A 36 6.27 -8.55 -16.29
CA GLY A 36 7.34 -9.49 -16.63
C GLY A 36 6.82 -10.86 -17.03
N THR A 37 5.81 -11.39 -16.32
CA THR A 37 5.18 -12.67 -16.67
C THR A 37 4.48 -12.59 -18.03
N GLY A 38 3.73 -11.51 -18.28
CA GLY A 38 3.06 -11.30 -19.58
C GLY A 38 4.05 -11.18 -20.74
N PHE A 39 5.11 -10.39 -20.58
CA PHE A 39 6.16 -10.27 -21.61
C PHE A 39 6.96 -11.56 -21.80
N PHE A 40 7.21 -12.32 -20.74
CA PHE A 40 7.92 -13.59 -20.82
C PHE A 40 7.12 -14.62 -21.64
N PHE A 41 5.86 -14.85 -21.29
CA PHE A 41 5.02 -15.80 -22.04
C PHE A 41 4.69 -15.30 -23.45
N GLY A 42 4.40 -14.00 -23.59
CA GLY A 42 4.14 -13.39 -24.88
C GLY A 42 5.34 -13.45 -25.82
N GLY A 43 6.53 -13.13 -25.32
CA GLY A 43 7.79 -13.22 -26.06
C GLY A 43 8.16 -14.66 -26.42
N SER A 44 7.94 -15.62 -25.51
CA SER A 44 8.18 -17.04 -25.79
C SER A 44 7.26 -17.57 -26.88
N ALA A 45 5.97 -17.23 -26.83
CA ALA A 45 5.00 -17.60 -27.85
C ALA A 45 5.33 -16.92 -29.20
N LEU A 46 5.77 -15.66 -29.18
CA LEU A 46 6.21 -14.96 -30.39
C LEU A 46 7.46 -15.60 -31.00
N ALA A 47 8.43 -16.00 -30.17
CA ALA A 47 9.62 -16.71 -30.61
C ALA A 47 9.28 -18.05 -31.26
N TYR A 48 8.29 -18.79 -30.71
CA TYR A 48 7.78 -20.03 -31.31
C TYR A 48 7.16 -19.80 -32.71
N VAL A 49 6.55 -18.63 -32.95
CA VAL A 49 5.98 -18.28 -34.26
C VAL A 49 7.05 -17.89 -35.27
N ILE A 50 8.01 -17.06 -34.85
CA ILE A 50 9.02 -16.44 -35.74
C ILE A 50 10.18 -17.38 -36.03
N ALA A 51 10.66 -18.12 -35.02
CA ALA A 51 11.85 -18.96 -35.10
C ALA A 51 11.63 -20.35 -34.46
N PRO A 52 10.62 -21.13 -34.88
CA PRO A 52 10.30 -22.43 -34.29
C PRO A 52 11.46 -23.42 -34.31
N GLU A 53 12.38 -23.31 -35.25
CA GLU A 53 13.60 -24.12 -35.31
C GLU A 53 14.49 -23.98 -34.07
N THR A 54 14.37 -22.85 -33.35
CA THR A 54 15.16 -22.58 -32.14
C THR A 54 14.44 -22.95 -30.84
N VAL A 55 13.09 -22.94 -30.84
CA VAL A 55 12.28 -23.05 -29.61
C VAL A 55 11.32 -24.25 -29.58
N ALA A 56 10.95 -24.80 -30.74
CA ALA A 56 10.03 -25.92 -30.81
C ALA A 56 10.75 -27.25 -30.59
N VAL A 57 10.15 -28.13 -29.80
CA VAL A 57 10.63 -29.51 -29.61
C VAL A 57 10.39 -30.26 -30.92
N GLY A 58 11.47 -30.53 -31.67
CA GLY A 58 11.43 -31.10 -33.02
C GLY A 58 11.77 -30.11 -34.14
N GLY A 59 12.05 -28.84 -33.82
CA GLY A 59 12.53 -27.82 -34.75
C GLY A 59 11.52 -27.37 -35.81
N HIS A 60 10.27 -27.84 -35.74
CA HIS A 60 9.23 -27.55 -36.70
C HIS A 60 7.92 -27.30 -35.95
N ALA A 61 7.15 -26.32 -36.40
CA ALA A 61 5.84 -25.99 -35.86
C ALA A 61 4.82 -25.99 -37.00
N SER A 62 3.70 -26.69 -36.80
CA SER A 62 2.63 -26.73 -37.79
C SER A 62 1.95 -25.36 -37.96
N THR A 63 1.28 -25.13 -39.10
CA THR A 63 0.58 -23.86 -39.35
C THR A 63 -0.45 -23.54 -38.26
N ILE A 64 -1.18 -24.57 -37.78
CA ILE A 64 -2.18 -24.42 -36.72
C ILE A 64 -1.51 -24.02 -35.40
N GLU A 65 -0.39 -24.66 -35.03
CA GLU A 65 0.35 -24.31 -33.82
C GLU A 65 0.89 -22.87 -33.87
N ARG A 66 1.40 -22.43 -35.02
CA ARG A 66 1.87 -21.04 -35.19
C ARG A 66 0.73 -20.03 -35.05
N VAL A 67 -0.46 -20.35 -35.59
CA VAL A 67 -1.65 -19.49 -35.43
C VAL A 67 -2.07 -19.39 -33.96
N LEU A 68 -2.12 -20.53 -33.26
CA LEU A 68 -2.47 -20.57 -31.83
C LEU A 68 -1.41 -19.84 -30.98
N ALA A 69 -0.13 -20.08 -31.23
CA ALA A 69 0.97 -19.41 -30.55
C ALA A 69 0.95 -17.89 -30.81
N GLY A 70 0.64 -17.46 -32.04
CA GLY A 70 0.48 -16.05 -32.38
C GLY A 70 -0.67 -15.38 -31.61
N PHE A 71 -1.81 -16.06 -31.51
CA PHE A 71 -2.93 -15.58 -30.69
C PHE A 71 -2.53 -15.40 -29.22
N PHE A 72 -1.90 -16.42 -28.61
CA PHE A 72 -1.44 -16.34 -27.23
C PHE A 72 -0.35 -15.27 -27.04
N ALA A 73 0.56 -15.11 -27.99
CA ALA A 73 1.58 -14.07 -27.97
C ALA A 73 0.94 -12.69 -27.83
N VAL A 74 -0.05 -12.38 -28.68
CA VAL A 74 -0.77 -11.11 -28.62
C VAL A 74 -1.49 -10.93 -27.29
N VAL A 75 -2.20 -11.94 -26.80
CA VAL A 75 -2.93 -11.86 -25.52
C VAL A 75 -1.97 -11.60 -24.35
N PHE A 76 -0.88 -12.34 -24.24
CA PHE A 76 0.07 -12.19 -23.14
C PHE A 76 0.87 -10.89 -23.21
N LEU A 77 1.25 -10.44 -24.42
CA LEU A 77 1.89 -9.13 -24.61
C LEU A 77 0.95 -7.98 -24.23
N LEU A 78 -0.33 -8.06 -24.58
CA LEU A 78 -1.33 -7.07 -24.17
C LEU A 78 -1.53 -7.06 -22.65
N VAL A 79 -1.62 -8.23 -22.02
CA VAL A 79 -1.69 -8.33 -20.55
C VAL A 79 -0.44 -7.76 -19.90
N GLY A 80 0.75 -8.06 -20.44
CA GLY A 80 2.02 -7.51 -19.96
C GLY A 80 2.06 -5.99 -20.10
N LEU A 81 1.62 -5.46 -21.24
CA LEU A 81 1.54 -4.03 -21.51
C LEU A 81 0.54 -3.33 -20.59
N ILE A 82 -0.66 -3.88 -20.41
CA ILE A 82 -1.65 -3.39 -19.45
C ILE A 82 -1.06 -3.40 -18.04
N GLY A 83 -0.38 -4.47 -17.65
CA GLY A 83 0.31 -4.58 -16.37
C GLY A 83 1.32 -3.44 -16.17
N VAL A 84 2.14 -3.15 -17.17
CA VAL A 84 3.14 -2.07 -17.10
C VAL A 84 2.54 -0.67 -17.17
N LEU A 85 1.43 -0.45 -17.87
CA LEU A 85 0.85 0.90 -18.01
C LEU A 85 -0.13 1.25 -16.88
N VAL A 86 -0.94 0.27 -16.46
CA VAL A 86 -2.07 0.48 -15.54
C VAL A 86 -1.67 0.28 -14.08
N ILE A 87 -0.80 -0.70 -13.78
CA ILE A 87 -0.42 -0.95 -12.39
C ILE A 87 0.34 0.24 -11.79
N PRO A 88 1.30 0.92 -12.47
CA PRO A 88 1.95 2.09 -11.89
C PRO A 88 0.97 3.23 -11.64
N SER A 89 0.01 3.47 -12.53
CA SER A 89 -0.96 4.56 -12.39
C SER A 89 -1.93 4.32 -11.23
N ILE A 90 -2.30 3.07 -10.93
CA ILE A 90 -3.10 2.70 -9.76
C ILE A 90 -2.27 2.68 -8.46
N THR A 91 -0.97 2.38 -8.56
CA THR A 91 -0.08 2.18 -7.40
C THR A 91 0.81 3.38 -7.07
N ARG A 92 0.70 4.50 -7.81
CA ARG A 92 1.32 5.81 -7.57
C ARG A 92 0.91 6.51 -6.26
N LYS A 93 0.25 5.78 -5.37
CA LYS A 93 -0.08 6.24 -4.02
C LYS A 93 1.19 6.18 -3.16
N TYR A 94 2.00 7.22 -3.25
CA TYR A 94 3.28 7.34 -2.54
C TYR A 94 3.10 7.73 -1.07
N PHE A 95 2.34 6.91 -0.34
CA PHE A 95 2.16 7.11 1.09
C PHE A 95 3.20 6.32 1.87
N GLY A 96 3.59 6.86 3.02
CA GLY A 96 4.50 6.20 3.95
C GLY A 96 4.03 6.42 5.38
N LEU A 97 4.18 5.40 6.20
CA LEU A 97 4.02 5.49 7.65
C LEU A 97 5.36 5.12 8.28
N ALA A 98 5.84 5.89 9.24
CA ALA A 98 6.94 5.47 10.09
C ALA A 98 6.61 5.67 11.57
N VAL A 99 7.24 4.89 12.42
CA VAL A 99 7.11 4.99 13.87
C VAL A 99 8.50 5.03 14.46
N ASP A 100 8.80 6.06 15.24
CA ASP A 100 10.08 6.27 15.91
C ASP A 100 9.91 6.78 17.35
N GLU A 101 11.02 7.07 18.02
CA GLU A 101 11.03 7.61 19.39
C GLU A 101 10.30 8.96 19.54
N ARG A 102 10.06 9.68 18.45
CA ARG A 102 9.40 10.99 18.48
C ARG A 102 7.92 10.93 18.15
N GLY A 103 7.45 9.90 17.45
CA GLY A 103 6.02 9.74 17.18
C GLY A 103 5.69 8.90 15.95
N PHE A 104 4.48 9.14 15.43
CA PHE A 104 4.09 8.66 14.11
C PHE A 104 4.47 9.69 13.05
N TRP A 105 5.06 9.20 11.99
CA TRP A 105 5.33 9.96 10.78
C TRP A 105 4.42 9.48 9.68
N TRP A 106 3.83 10.42 8.97
CA TRP A 106 3.12 10.13 7.74
C TRP A 106 3.67 10.98 6.63
N ARG A 107 3.85 10.35 5.49
CA ARG A 107 4.25 11.00 4.26
C ARG A 107 3.20 10.74 3.21
N ASP A 108 2.82 11.79 2.51
CA ASP A 108 2.27 11.70 1.16
C ASP A 108 3.24 12.39 0.20
N LYS A 109 4.02 11.59 -0.55
CA LYS A 109 4.99 12.12 -1.52
C LYS A 109 4.30 12.78 -2.71
N SER A 110 3.05 12.41 -3.03
CA SER A 110 2.32 12.97 -4.18
C SER A 110 1.91 14.42 -3.95
N GLU A 111 1.54 14.77 -2.72
CA GLU A 111 1.18 16.14 -2.32
C GLU A 111 2.35 16.88 -1.65
N ASN A 112 3.53 16.27 -1.60
CA ASN A 112 4.68 16.76 -0.84
C ASN A 112 4.38 17.06 0.66
N VAL A 113 3.44 16.33 1.25
CA VAL A 113 3.06 16.46 2.67
C VAL A 113 3.87 15.49 3.54
N LEU A 114 4.48 16.01 4.61
CA LEU A 114 5.07 15.23 5.68
C LEU A 114 4.52 15.77 6.99
N TYR A 115 3.94 14.90 7.82
CA TYR A 115 3.53 15.27 9.16
C TYR A 115 4.07 14.28 10.19
N GLN A 116 4.36 14.82 11.36
CA GLN A 116 4.71 14.08 12.55
C GLN A 116 3.59 14.31 13.57
N ILE A 117 3.07 13.23 14.15
CA ILE A 117 2.18 13.26 15.30
C ILE A 117 3.04 12.84 16.49
N PRO A 118 3.47 13.78 17.34
CA PRO A 118 4.29 13.48 18.50
C PRO A 118 3.58 12.55 19.49
N TRP A 119 4.33 11.73 20.21
CA TRP A 119 3.77 10.85 21.23
C TRP A 119 2.95 11.60 22.29
N GLN A 120 3.35 12.84 22.63
CA GLN A 120 2.65 13.68 23.61
C GLN A 120 1.24 14.09 23.17
N GLU A 121 0.97 14.06 21.86
CA GLU A 121 -0.35 14.37 21.31
C GLU A 121 -1.27 13.13 21.23
N ILE A 122 -0.74 11.96 21.55
CA ILE A 122 -1.43 10.68 21.44
C ILE A 122 -1.80 10.20 22.84
N ARG A 123 -3.09 9.95 23.04
CA ARG A 123 -3.61 9.36 24.27
C ARG A 123 -3.48 7.84 24.26
N SER A 124 -3.78 7.21 23.12
CA SER A 124 -3.65 5.77 22.96
C SER A 124 -3.57 5.35 21.49
N VAL A 125 -3.09 4.13 21.27
CA VAL A 125 -3.01 3.47 19.98
C VAL A 125 -3.57 2.06 20.12
N GLY A 126 -4.48 1.68 19.23
CA GLY A 126 -5.07 0.34 19.21
C GLY A 126 -5.13 -0.27 17.82
N GLY A 127 -5.07 -1.60 17.78
CA GLY A 127 -5.38 -2.37 16.59
C GLY A 127 -6.89 -2.55 16.45
N SER A 128 -7.44 -2.40 15.26
CA SER A 128 -8.82 -2.84 15.00
C SER A 128 -8.93 -3.59 13.69
N ALA A 129 -9.74 -4.64 13.68
CA ALA A 129 -10.16 -5.30 12.47
C ALA A 129 -11.62 -4.92 12.22
N ALA A 130 -11.94 -4.44 11.02
CA ALA A 130 -13.32 -4.20 10.63
C ALA A 130 -13.60 -4.86 9.28
N ARG A 131 -14.83 -5.33 9.12
CA ARG A 131 -15.31 -5.81 7.81
C ARG A 131 -15.33 -4.61 6.86
N ALA A 132 -14.45 -4.63 5.88
CA ALA A 132 -14.44 -3.70 4.77
C ALA A 132 -15.21 -4.34 3.61
N THR A 133 -16.40 -3.81 3.36
CA THR A 133 -17.14 -4.11 2.14
C THR A 133 -16.43 -3.36 1.01
N ARG A 134 -15.81 -4.09 0.05
CA ARG A 134 -15.37 -3.46 -1.20
C ARG A 134 -16.63 -2.92 -1.88
N SER A 135 -16.71 -1.59 -2.04
CA SER A 135 -17.90 -0.92 -2.51
C SER A 135 -18.33 -1.39 -3.91
N GLY A 136 -19.63 -1.64 -4.09
CA GLY A 136 -20.31 -1.45 -5.37
C GLY A 136 -20.83 -2.70 -6.10
N GLN A 137 -20.40 -3.92 -5.74
CA GLN A 137 -20.92 -5.13 -6.39
C GLN A 137 -21.87 -5.89 -5.46
N PRO A 138 -23.12 -6.15 -5.88
CA PRO A 138 -23.97 -7.15 -5.23
C PRO A 138 -23.22 -8.48 -5.19
N GLY A 139 -22.98 -9.03 -4.00
CA GLY A 139 -22.18 -10.25 -3.81
C GLY A 139 -20.69 -10.05 -3.52
N GLY A 140 -20.23 -8.82 -3.28
CA GLY A 140 -18.82 -8.56 -2.95
C GLY A 140 -18.33 -9.33 -1.72
N THR A 141 -17.21 -10.05 -1.87
CA THR A 141 -16.53 -10.74 -0.77
C THR A 141 -16.24 -9.77 0.38
N THR A 142 -16.74 -10.11 1.56
CA THR A 142 -16.45 -9.38 2.79
C THR A 142 -14.97 -9.57 3.11
N SER A 143 -14.15 -8.53 2.96
CA SER A 143 -12.75 -8.58 3.36
C SER A 143 -12.59 -8.00 4.76
N VAL A 144 -11.79 -8.65 5.62
CA VAL A 144 -11.41 -8.07 6.90
C VAL A 144 -10.24 -7.13 6.64
N ALA A 145 -10.46 -5.83 6.84
CA ALA A 145 -9.39 -4.85 6.80
C ALA A 145 -8.85 -4.64 8.21
N ASN A 146 -7.52 -4.59 8.31
CA ASN A 146 -6.84 -4.23 9.55
C ASN A 146 -6.63 -2.72 9.58
N TYR A 147 -6.72 -2.15 10.76
CA TYR A 147 -6.58 -0.73 10.99
C TYR A 147 -5.76 -0.49 12.24
N ILE A 148 -5.09 0.65 12.25
CA ILE A 148 -4.57 1.25 13.48
C ILE A 148 -5.40 2.48 13.78
N SER A 149 -5.79 2.61 15.04
CA SER A 149 -6.49 3.77 15.55
C SER A 149 -5.58 4.52 16.50
N ILE A 150 -5.30 5.78 16.18
CA ILE A 150 -4.57 6.72 17.01
C ILE A 150 -5.61 7.64 17.64
N TYR A 151 -5.74 7.57 18.95
CA TYR A 151 -6.63 8.40 19.75
C TYR A 151 -5.85 9.59 20.25
N PHE A 152 -6.34 10.78 19.97
CA PHE A 152 -5.61 12.00 20.30
C PHE A 152 -5.89 12.44 21.74
N ALA A 153 -4.89 13.02 22.39
CA ALA A 153 -5.04 13.63 23.70
C ALA A 153 -5.86 14.93 23.64
N ASP A 154 -5.67 15.70 22.57
CA ASP A 154 -6.35 16.96 22.32
C ASP A 154 -7.47 16.78 21.26
N PRO A 155 -8.75 17.06 21.59
CA PRO A 155 -9.85 16.98 20.63
C PRO A 155 -9.73 17.98 19.46
N HIS A 156 -8.97 19.07 19.63
CA HIS A 156 -8.82 20.12 18.62
C HIS A 156 -7.59 19.93 17.72
N ILE A 157 -6.89 18.81 17.83
CA ILE A 157 -5.67 18.51 17.07
C ILE A 157 -5.83 18.63 15.55
N VAL A 158 -7.03 18.36 15.03
CA VAL A 158 -7.32 18.47 13.59
C VAL A 158 -7.20 19.91 13.09
N ALA A 159 -7.38 20.92 13.96
CA ALA A 159 -7.10 22.30 13.62
C ALA A 159 -5.60 22.59 13.49
N ARG A 160 -4.75 21.90 14.27
CA ARG A 160 -3.28 21.99 14.16
C ARG A 160 -2.73 21.26 12.94
N TYR A 161 -3.42 20.20 12.49
CA TYR A 161 -3.01 19.40 11.34
C TYR A 161 -4.13 19.32 10.28
N PRO A 162 -4.41 20.42 9.56
CA PRO A 162 -5.48 20.45 8.56
C PRO A 162 -5.26 19.43 7.43
N ASP A 163 -4.01 19.08 7.15
CA ASP A 163 -3.64 18.09 6.13
C ASP A 163 -4.04 16.65 6.50
N LEU A 164 -4.34 16.35 7.77
CA LEU A 164 -4.94 15.05 8.15
C LEU A 164 -6.29 14.81 7.45
N LYS A 165 -7.02 15.88 7.13
CA LYS A 165 -8.26 15.79 6.34
C LYS A 165 -7.99 15.50 4.85
N ARG A 166 -6.79 15.86 4.37
CA ARG A 166 -6.38 15.70 2.97
C ARG A 166 -5.79 14.32 2.67
N ALA A 167 -5.31 13.60 3.67
CA ALA A 167 -4.82 12.23 3.56
C ALA A 167 -5.95 11.24 3.16
N ARG A 168 -6.41 11.32 1.90
CA ARG A 168 -7.54 10.56 1.37
C ARG A 168 -7.14 9.09 1.16
N GLY A 169 -8.05 8.18 1.52
CA GLY A 169 -8.05 6.79 1.09
C GLY A 169 -7.45 5.77 2.07
N TYR A 170 -6.39 6.12 2.81
CA TYR A 170 -5.81 5.23 3.83
C TYR A 170 -5.90 5.77 5.25
N VAL A 171 -6.25 7.05 5.40
CA VAL A 171 -6.42 7.70 6.68
C VAL A 171 -7.84 8.23 6.74
N SER A 172 -8.49 8.09 7.89
CA SER A 172 -9.85 8.57 8.12
C SER A 172 -9.95 9.10 9.53
N LEU A 173 -10.41 10.34 9.66
CA LEU A 173 -10.80 10.90 10.96
C LEU A 173 -12.20 10.41 11.28
N ILE A 174 -12.36 9.71 12.40
CA ILE A 174 -13.63 9.12 12.83
C ILE A 174 -13.92 9.62 14.25
N PRO A 175 -15.17 9.95 14.61
CA PRO A 175 -15.54 10.21 16.00
C PRO A 175 -15.09 9.08 16.95
N GLU A 176 -14.66 9.45 18.16
CA GLU A 176 -14.38 8.54 19.25
C GLU A 176 -15.70 8.06 19.85
N GLY A 177 -16.27 7.05 19.19
CA GLY A 177 -17.60 6.55 19.48
C GLY A 177 -18.19 5.90 18.26
N GLY A 178 -19.28 5.14 18.43
CA GLY A 178 -20.15 4.84 17.30
C GLY A 178 -20.75 6.13 16.72
N PRO A 179 -21.54 6.07 15.64
CA PRO A 179 -22.22 7.23 15.06
C PRO A 179 -23.10 8.04 16.04
N LEU A 180 -23.30 7.53 17.26
CA LEU A 180 -24.14 8.09 18.32
C LEU A 180 -23.36 8.60 19.55
N THR A 181 -22.02 8.56 19.56
CA THR A 181 -21.21 8.97 20.72
C THR A 181 -20.33 10.19 20.43
N ASN A 182 -20.19 11.02 21.46
CA ASN A 182 -19.59 12.35 21.53
C ASN A 182 -18.75 12.77 20.30
N PRO A 183 -19.31 13.59 19.37
CA PRO A 183 -18.66 13.96 18.10
C PRO A 183 -17.44 14.87 18.28
N SER A 184 -17.20 15.38 19.49
CA SER A 184 -16.11 16.32 19.78
C SER A 184 -14.73 15.68 19.82
N ARG A 185 -14.65 14.35 20.01
CA ARG A 185 -13.36 13.65 20.03
C ARG A 185 -13.20 12.85 18.74
N LEU A 186 -12.04 12.98 18.11
CA LEU A 186 -11.71 12.31 16.86
C LEU A 186 -10.54 11.34 17.10
N ARG A 187 -10.58 10.20 16.42
CA ARG A 187 -9.44 9.29 16.26
C ARG A 187 -9.02 9.23 14.81
N LEU A 188 -7.71 9.11 14.59
CA LEU A 188 -7.16 8.80 13.28
C LEU A 188 -7.21 7.30 13.06
N ARG A 189 -7.97 6.85 12.08
CA ARG A 189 -7.96 5.46 11.63
C ARG A 189 -7.11 5.34 10.38
N VAL A 190 -6.00 4.61 10.48
CA VAL A 190 -5.12 4.27 9.37
C VAL A 190 -5.44 2.86 8.90
N GLN A 191 -5.89 2.70 7.66
CA GLN A 191 -6.08 1.40 7.05
C GLN A 191 -4.74 0.75 6.75
N LEU A 192 -4.50 -0.40 7.38
CA LEU A 192 -3.38 -1.25 7.07
C LEU A 192 -3.77 -2.12 5.89
N MET A 193 -3.01 -2.00 4.81
CA MET A 193 -3.12 -2.97 3.71
C MET A 193 -2.89 -4.39 4.24
N PRO A 194 -3.53 -5.42 3.65
CA PRO A 194 -3.48 -6.81 4.11
C PRO A 194 -2.12 -7.46 3.82
N PHE A 195 -1.05 -6.87 4.35
CA PHE A 195 0.31 -7.38 4.24
C PHE A 195 0.66 -8.18 5.48
N ALA A 196 1.28 -9.34 5.26
CA ALA A 196 1.74 -10.22 6.32
C ALA A 196 2.63 -9.45 7.31
N GLY A 197 2.14 -9.33 8.55
CA GLY A 197 2.90 -8.76 9.67
C GLY A 197 2.94 -7.24 9.77
N LEU A 198 2.27 -6.46 8.91
CA LEU A 198 2.24 -4.99 9.03
C LEU A 198 1.68 -4.56 10.40
N SER A 199 0.53 -5.11 10.79
CA SER A 199 -0.06 -4.89 12.11
C SER A 199 0.88 -5.27 13.24
N ARG A 200 1.50 -6.45 13.16
CA ARG A 200 2.46 -6.95 14.16
C ARG A 200 3.66 -6.01 14.29
N LYS A 201 4.23 -5.58 13.18
CA LYS A 201 5.42 -4.74 13.20
C LYS A 201 5.12 -3.31 13.69
N ILE A 202 3.96 -2.73 13.35
CA ILE A 202 3.57 -1.43 13.93
C ILE A 202 3.29 -1.59 15.43
N ARG A 203 2.58 -2.64 15.84
CA ARG A 203 2.41 -2.98 17.25
C ARG A 203 3.76 -3.06 17.96
N THR A 204 4.71 -3.82 17.41
CA THR A 204 6.07 -3.94 17.96
C THR A 204 6.77 -2.58 18.06
N ALA A 205 6.58 -1.69 17.08
CA ALA A 205 7.15 -0.36 17.10
C ALA A 205 6.53 0.51 18.21
N VAL A 206 5.19 0.48 18.37
CA VAL A 206 4.51 1.23 19.43
C VAL A 206 4.88 0.67 20.80
N GLU A 207 4.88 -0.65 20.98
CA GLU A 207 5.33 -1.31 22.21
C GLU A 207 6.80 -1.00 22.54
N ARG A 208 7.64 -0.74 21.52
CA ARG A 208 9.04 -0.33 21.72
C ARG A 208 9.20 1.13 22.12
N PHE A 209 8.52 2.06 21.43
CA PHE A 209 8.77 3.50 21.58
C PHE A 209 7.81 4.20 22.56
N ALA A 210 6.59 3.67 22.74
CA ALA A 210 5.59 4.23 23.63
C ALA A 210 4.66 3.13 24.19
N PRO A 211 5.20 2.15 24.94
CA PRO A 211 4.45 0.99 25.42
C PRO A 211 3.18 1.35 26.21
N GLN A 212 3.23 2.44 26.97
CA GLN A 212 2.11 2.93 27.78
C GLN A 212 0.90 3.40 26.97
N LEU A 213 1.08 3.66 25.66
CA LEU A 213 0.01 4.12 24.78
C LEU A 213 -0.70 2.97 24.07
N TRP A 214 -0.14 1.75 24.08
CA TRP A 214 -0.74 0.61 23.41
C TRP A 214 -1.92 0.03 24.21
N THR A 215 -3.11 0.00 23.60
CA THR A 215 -4.33 -0.48 24.28
C THR A 215 -4.86 -1.82 23.77
N GLY A 216 -4.19 -2.45 22.80
CA GLY A 216 -4.67 -3.64 22.09
C GLY A 216 -5.26 -3.31 20.72
#